data_AF-A0A3L7Y2S5-F1
#
_entry.id   AF-A0A3L7Y2S5-F1
#
_cell.length_a   1.000
_cell.length_b   1.000
_cell.length_c   1.000
_cell.angle_alpha   90.00
_cell.angle_beta   90.00
_cell.angle_gamma   90.00
#
_symmetry.space_group_name_H-M   'P 1'
#
loop_
_entity.id
_entity.type
_entity.pdbx_description
1 polymer ?
#
loop_
_entity_poly.entity_id
_entity_poly.type
_entity_poly.pdbx_seq_one_letter_code
_entity_poly.pdbx_strand_id
1 'polypeptide(L)'
;MTLDNELAQGGAPGIGARLRSAREARGLSYEAIAAELRIRVVILAALEREDHAALPERVYLLGHLRTYARYLGLDPATVAAGWAGEPNAKEEAGERVWGTERPATMIERGLRQSLRNLLSLGLVGLVVLGAIGFLAAQAIRFASPPVISVTSPAEEVLSLVAGTPSTVVRGTAGAGTQILIQNAVGDSVTTQADASGVWSIEVPLSGGRNEFDISAADPATGTASGDPSRRVFIVALPSNDAPTLDVLSPTAGLRVSGGPIPISLTTLPNAELLIVATSGGGEVMNSSLTAQPDGKVQGDLLLPAGAWRLTLQVRSPGGTVSEVVRDVEVVFAGVTVTLTGSDGATWVRIWIDGVVDPGTGPSGITLANGATRTVRGVSMVEVRFGNPRGALVALNGRMLGERGTAGVPESWSFRADGRVLSSNRK
;
A
#
# COMPACT_ATOMS: atom_id res chain seq x y z
N MET A 1 65.70 -84.07 -50.34
CA MET A 1 65.07 -83.89 -49.02
C MET A 1 65.99 -82.97 -48.23
N THR A 2 65.94 -81.68 -48.55
CA THR A 2 66.80 -80.64 -47.98
C THR A 2 66.10 -80.12 -46.74
N LEU A 3 66.65 -80.47 -45.58
CA LEU A 3 66.23 -79.95 -44.29
C LEU A 3 66.73 -78.52 -44.17
N ASP A 4 65.77 -77.61 -44.06
CA ASP A 4 66.00 -76.18 -43.90
C ASP A 4 66.59 -75.86 -42.53
N ASN A 5 67.58 -74.99 -42.61
CA ASN A 5 68.36 -74.38 -41.56
C ASN A 5 67.55 -73.24 -40.91
N GLU A 6 66.76 -73.52 -39.87
CA GLU A 6 66.18 -72.49 -39.01
C GLU A 6 66.97 -72.38 -37.69
N LEU A 7 68.05 -71.59 -37.75
CA LEU A 7 68.71 -71.07 -36.57
C LEU A 7 67.84 -69.97 -35.95
N ALA A 8 67.45 -70.20 -34.70
CA ALA A 8 66.93 -69.19 -33.79
C ALA A 8 67.81 -67.94 -33.76
N GLN A 9 67.22 -66.77 -34.02
CA GLN A 9 67.73 -65.47 -33.58
C GLN A 9 66.75 -64.86 -32.58
N GLY A 10 66.97 -65.18 -31.30
CA GLY A 10 66.38 -64.45 -30.18
C GLY A 10 66.97 -63.05 -30.08
N GLY A 11 66.36 -62.10 -30.79
CA GLY A 11 66.49 -60.67 -30.54
C GLY A 11 65.46 -60.26 -29.47
N ALA A 12 65.88 -59.49 -28.46
CA ALA A 12 64.97 -58.95 -27.46
C ALA A 12 63.79 -58.23 -28.13
N PRO A 13 62.53 -58.42 -27.68
CA PRO A 13 61.38 -57.77 -28.31
C PRO A 13 61.54 -56.26 -28.30
N GLY A 14 61.23 -55.61 -29.43
CA GLY A 14 61.18 -54.16 -29.56
C GLY A 14 60.33 -53.50 -28.48
N ILE A 15 60.55 -52.22 -28.22
CA ILE A 15 59.89 -51.49 -27.12
C ILE A 15 58.37 -51.51 -27.33
N GLY A 16 57.89 -51.32 -28.56
CA GLY A 16 56.48 -51.40 -28.92
C GLY A 16 55.88 -52.78 -28.63
N ALA A 17 56.61 -53.85 -28.93
CA ALA A 17 56.18 -55.22 -28.62
C ALA A 17 56.13 -55.49 -27.10
N ARG A 18 57.07 -54.93 -26.33
CA ARG A 18 57.06 -54.99 -24.85
C ARG A 18 55.88 -54.24 -24.25
N LEU A 19 55.56 -53.05 -24.77
CA LEU A 19 54.39 -52.27 -24.37
C LEU A 19 53.10 -53.03 -24.66
N ARG A 20 52.97 -53.59 -25.87
CA ARG A 20 51.81 -54.41 -26.27
C ARG A 20 51.62 -55.61 -25.35
N SER A 21 52.69 -56.36 -25.12
CA SER A 21 52.65 -57.56 -24.27
C SER A 21 52.22 -57.21 -22.84
N ALA A 22 52.73 -56.11 -22.28
CA ALA A 22 52.35 -55.66 -20.95
C ALA A 22 50.88 -55.17 -20.88
N ARG A 23 50.37 -54.55 -21.95
CA ARG A 23 48.95 -54.17 -22.06
C ARG A 23 48.05 -55.41 -22.12
N GLU A 24 48.38 -56.35 -22.99
CA GLU A 24 47.58 -57.56 -23.24
C GLU A 24 47.59 -58.50 -22.03
N ALA A 25 48.72 -58.64 -21.34
CA ALA A 25 48.82 -59.40 -20.09
C ALA A 25 47.89 -58.87 -18.99
N ARG A 26 47.49 -57.60 -19.07
CA ARG A 26 46.59 -56.94 -18.13
C ARG A 26 45.16 -56.80 -18.65
N GLY A 27 44.86 -57.30 -19.85
CA GLY A 27 43.52 -57.25 -20.45
C GLY A 27 43.02 -55.83 -20.74
N LEU A 28 43.92 -54.86 -20.94
CA LEU A 28 43.57 -53.45 -21.11
C LEU A 28 43.29 -53.12 -22.59
N SER A 29 42.17 -52.45 -22.87
CA SER A 29 41.86 -51.91 -24.21
C SER A 29 42.52 -50.54 -24.42
N TYR A 30 42.71 -50.13 -25.67
CA TYR A 30 43.28 -48.82 -25.97
C TYR A 30 42.38 -47.68 -25.49
N GLU A 31 41.07 -47.84 -25.55
CA GLU A 31 40.07 -46.83 -25.17
C GLU A 31 40.15 -46.55 -23.66
N ALA A 32 40.27 -47.60 -22.84
CA ALA A 32 40.40 -47.47 -21.38
C ALA A 32 41.67 -46.70 -21.00
N ILE A 33 42.79 -47.02 -21.64
CA ILE A 33 44.09 -46.36 -21.39
C ILE A 33 44.07 -44.92 -21.90
N ALA A 34 43.46 -44.68 -23.07
CA ALA A 34 43.36 -43.35 -23.66
C ALA A 34 42.55 -42.40 -22.78
N ALA A 35 41.44 -42.88 -22.19
CA ALA A 35 40.64 -42.12 -21.25
C ALA A 35 41.43 -41.78 -19.97
N GLU A 36 42.15 -42.74 -19.42
CA GLU A 36 42.90 -42.59 -18.17
C GLU A 36 44.13 -41.69 -18.32
N LEU A 37 44.94 -41.91 -19.36
CA LEU A 37 46.21 -41.19 -19.56
C LEU A 37 46.04 -39.88 -20.35
N ARG A 38 44.84 -39.62 -20.88
CA ARG A 38 44.56 -38.52 -21.83
C ARG A 38 45.51 -38.52 -23.03
N ILE A 39 45.87 -39.72 -23.51
CA ILE A 39 46.68 -39.93 -24.72
C ILE A 39 45.75 -40.47 -25.79
N ARG A 40 45.74 -39.88 -26.99
CA ARG A 40 44.88 -40.34 -28.08
C ARG A 40 45.19 -41.80 -28.42
N VAL A 41 44.15 -42.60 -28.69
CA VAL A 41 44.26 -44.02 -29.10
C VAL A 41 45.25 -44.21 -30.26
N VAL A 42 45.23 -43.30 -31.24
CA VAL A 42 46.14 -43.30 -32.40
C VAL A 42 47.62 -43.30 -31.97
N ILE A 43 47.97 -42.52 -30.93
CA ILE A 43 49.34 -42.43 -30.42
C ILE A 43 49.73 -43.68 -29.63
N LEU A 44 48.85 -44.21 -28.78
CA LEU A 44 49.10 -45.47 -28.05
C LEU A 44 49.36 -46.63 -29.01
N ALA A 45 48.56 -46.72 -30.06
CA ALA A 45 48.71 -47.77 -31.06
C ALA A 45 49.96 -47.53 -31.94
N ALA A 46 50.33 -46.28 -32.22
CA ALA A 46 51.59 -45.95 -32.90
C ALA A 46 52.82 -46.32 -32.05
N LEU A 47 52.77 -46.13 -30.73
CA LEU A 47 53.83 -46.56 -29.81
C LEU A 47 54.02 -48.09 -29.81
N GLU A 48 52.92 -48.85 -29.77
CA GLU A 48 52.97 -50.32 -29.81
C GLU A 48 53.37 -50.90 -31.17
N ARG A 49 53.23 -50.12 -32.25
CA ARG A 49 53.66 -50.49 -33.61
C ARG A 49 55.02 -49.91 -34.01
N GLU A 50 55.61 -49.08 -33.14
CA GLU A 50 56.81 -48.29 -33.45
C GLU A 50 56.65 -47.47 -34.75
N ASP A 51 55.43 -46.98 -35.02
CA ASP A 51 55.11 -46.19 -36.22
C ASP A 51 55.54 -44.73 -36.01
N HIS A 52 56.80 -44.45 -36.33
CA HIS A 52 57.41 -43.13 -36.15
C HIS A 52 56.74 -42.00 -36.94
N ALA A 53 56.05 -42.29 -38.05
CA ALA A 53 55.38 -41.29 -38.85
C ALA A 53 54.10 -40.74 -38.18
N ALA A 54 53.45 -41.57 -37.35
CA ALA A 54 52.23 -41.22 -36.64
C ALA A 54 52.49 -40.65 -35.22
N LEU A 55 53.76 -40.52 -34.81
CA LEU A 55 54.14 -40.06 -33.47
C LEU A 55 54.38 -38.54 -33.42
N PRO A 56 54.10 -37.87 -32.28
CA PRO A 56 54.38 -36.45 -32.10
C PRO A 56 55.88 -36.15 -32.04
N GLU A 57 56.24 -34.86 -32.04
CA GLU A 57 57.64 -34.43 -31.85
C GLU A 57 58.27 -35.07 -30.60
N ARG A 58 59.58 -35.34 -30.69
CA ARG A 58 60.35 -36.13 -29.72
C ARG A 58 60.18 -35.67 -28.26
N VAL A 59 60.01 -34.37 -28.04
CA VAL A 59 59.81 -33.79 -26.69
C VAL A 59 58.51 -34.31 -26.06
N TYR A 60 57.41 -34.36 -26.81
CA TYR A 60 56.12 -34.87 -26.33
C TYR A 60 56.08 -36.39 -26.30
N LEU A 61 56.74 -37.04 -27.28
CA LEU A 61 56.82 -38.50 -27.39
C LEU A 61 57.42 -39.13 -26.13
N LEU A 62 58.56 -38.63 -25.65
CA LEU A 62 59.23 -39.17 -24.46
C LEU A 62 58.37 -39.03 -23.19
N GLY A 63 57.56 -37.97 -23.09
CA GLY A 63 56.59 -37.80 -22.02
C GLY A 63 55.48 -38.86 -22.05
N HIS A 64 54.87 -39.06 -23.22
CA HIS A 64 53.83 -40.09 -23.42
C HIS A 64 54.36 -41.50 -23.16
N LEU A 65 55.56 -41.81 -23.66
CA LEU A 65 56.19 -43.11 -23.49
C LEU A 65 56.45 -43.45 -22.01
N ARG A 66 56.96 -42.49 -21.22
CA ARG A 66 57.19 -42.67 -19.78
C ARG A 66 55.90 -42.85 -19.00
N THR A 67 54.88 -42.05 -19.30
CA THR A 67 53.56 -42.15 -18.67
C THR A 67 52.90 -43.49 -18.98
N TYR A 68 53.00 -43.96 -20.23
CA TYR A 68 52.44 -45.23 -20.64
C TYR A 68 53.19 -46.43 -20.02
N ALA A 69 54.52 -46.40 -20.02
CA ALA A 69 55.34 -47.42 -19.35
C ALA A 69 55.00 -47.55 -17.86
N ARG A 70 54.88 -46.42 -17.15
CA ARG A 70 54.49 -46.39 -15.73
C ARG A 70 53.11 -47.01 -15.52
N TYR A 71 52.14 -46.65 -16.36
CA TYR A 71 50.79 -47.18 -16.28
C TYR A 71 50.76 -48.70 -16.45
N LEU A 72 51.58 -49.24 -17.35
CA LEU A 72 51.71 -50.67 -17.61
C LEU A 72 52.53 -51.42 -16.55
N GLY A 73 53.19 -50.73 -15.61
CA GLY A 73 54.05 -51.33 -14.59
C GLY A 73 55.45 -51.68 -15.09
N LEU A 74 55.88 -51.07 -16.19
CA LEU A 74 57.24 -51.17 -16.73
C LEU A 74 58.11 -50.03 -16.18
N ASP A 75 59.43 -50.25 -16.09
CA ASP A 75 60.36 -49.19 -15.71
C ASP A 75 60.42 -48.09 -16.81
N PRO A 76 59.95 -46.85 -16.51
CA PRO A 76 59.91 -45.78 -17.49
C PRO A 76 61.30 -45.35 -17.99
N ALA A 77 62.34 -45.50 -17.17
CA ALA A 77 63.71 -45.14 -17.55
C ALA A 77 64.25 -46.12 -18.59
N THR A 78 64.09 -47.43 -18.35
CA THR A 78 64.48 -48.48 -19.30
C THR A 78 63.69 -48.41 -20.61
N VAL A 79 62.38 -48.15 -20.56
CA VAL A 79 61.54 -48.04 -21.77
C VAL A 79 61.90 -46.81 -22.61
N ALA A 80 62.13 -45.66 -21.97
CA ALA A 80 62.50 -44.43 -22.68
C ALA A 80 63.94 -44.47 -23.23
N ALA A 81 64.87 -45.11 -22.51
CA ALA A 81 66.25 -45.28 -22.97
C ALA A 81 66.37 -46.27 -24.14
N GLY A 82 65.51 -47.29 -24.17
CA GLY A 82 65.48 -48.27 -25.26
C GLY A 82 64.90 -47.73 -26.57
N TRP A 83 64.15 -46.62 -26.55
CA TRP A 83 63.47 -46.11 -27.75
C TRP A 83 64.46 -45.59 -28.80
N ALA A 84 64.75 -46.43 -29.80
CA ALA A 84 65.72 -46.19 -30.87
C ALA A 84 65.15 -45.42 -32.07
N GLY A 85 64.19 -44.51 -31.86
CA GLY A 85 63.61 -43.71 -32.94
C GLY A 85 64.61 -42.69 -33.49
N GLU A 86 65.16 -42.94 -34.67
CA GLU A 86 65.92 -41.96 -35.46
C GLU A 86 65.04 -40.79 -35.92
N PRO A 87 65.59 -39.56 -36.02
CA PRO A 87 64.86 -38.37 -36.47
C PRO A 87 64.61 -38.41 -37.98
N ASN A 88 63.36 -38.20 -38.39
CA ASN A 88 63.01 -38.02 -39.79
C ASN A 88 63.54 -36.66 -40.27
N ALA A 89 64.69 -36.69 -40.96
CA ALA A 89 65.28 -35.56 -41.65
C ALA A 89 64.68 -35.44 -43.06
N LYS A 90 63.91 -34.38 -43.28
CA LYS A 90 63.82 -33.71 -44.58
C LYS A 90 64.04 -32.23 -44.37
N GLU A 91 65.31 -31.81 -44.43
CA GLU A 91 65.70 -30.49 -44.92
C GLU A 91 67.16 -30.56 -45.38
N GLU A 92 67.37 -30.12 -46.61
CA GLU A 92 68.56 -30.26 -47.44
C GLU A 92 69.72 -29.42 -46.90
N ALA A 93 70.86 -30.07 -46.62
CA ALA A 93 72.11 -29.40 -46.30
C ALA A 93 72.98 -29.27 -47.56
N GLY A 94 72.82 -28.17 -48.27
CA GLY A 94 73.80 -27.67 -49.24
C GLY A 94 75.00 -27.06 -48.52
N GLU A 95 76.08 -27.81 -48.49
CA GLU A 95 77.49 -27.42 -48.62
C GLU A 95 77.87 -25.96 -48.28
N ARG A 96 78.51 -25.78 -47.11
CA ARG A 96 79.19 -24.53 -46.74
C ARG A 96 80.61 -24.53 -47.29
N VAL A 97 80.84 -23.74 -48.33
CA VAL A 97 82.18 -23.25 -48.69
C VAL A 97 82.43 -21.93 -47.96
N TRP A 98 83.54 -21.86 -47.24
CA TRP A 98 84.02 -20.65 -46.57
C TRP A 98 84.69 -19.73 -47.60
N GLY A 99 84.17 -18.50 -47.75
CA GLY A 99 84.73 -17.52 -48.67
C GLY A 99 84.13 -16.12 -48.47
N THR A 100 84.94 -15.26 -47.84
CA THR A 100 85.07 -13.80 -47.98
C THR A 100 83.87 -12.89 -48.32
N GLU A 101 83.80 -11.84 -47.50
CA GLU A 101 83.21 -10.49 -47.70
C GLU A 101 81.80 -10.19 -47.18
N ARG A 102 81.74 -9.16 -46.32
CA ARG A 102 80.53 -8.51 -45.78
C ARG A 102 79.86 -7.69 -46.90
N PRO A 103 78.53 -7.45 -46.83
CA PRO A 103 78.09 -6.25 -46.12
C PRO A 103 76.86 -6.47 -45.24
N ALA A 104 76.78 -5.69 -44.17
CA ALA A 104 75.61 -5.54 -43.32
C ALA A 104 74.48 -4.83 -44.11
N THR A 105 73.29 -5.43 -44.20
CA THR A 105 71.98 -4.74 -44.34
C THR A 105 70.85 -5.75 -44.57
N MET A 106 70.31 -6.39 -43.51
CA MET A 106 68.94 -6.95 -43.58
C MET A 106 68.35 -7.26 -42.19
N ILE A 107 68.22 -6.26 -41.31
CA ILE A 107 67.41 -6.40 -40.07
C ILE A 107 66.54 -5.15 -39.88
N GLU A 108 65.65 -4.85 -40.83
CA GLU A 108 64.64 -3.77 -40.60
C GLU A 108 63.21 -4.12 -41.03
N ARG A 109 62.98 -5.24 -41.74
CA ARG A 109 61.62 -5.59 -42.23
C ARG A 109 60.85 -6.59 -41.37
N GLY A 110 61.50 -7.36 -40.49
CA GLY A 110 60.82 -8.36 -39.65
C GLY A 110 60.18 -7.81 -38.37
N LEU A 111 60.77 -6.76 -37.77
CA LEU A 111 60.33 -6.26 -36.47
C LEU A 111 59.07 -5.38 -36.56
N ARG A 112 58.96 -4.53 -37.59
CA ARG A 112 57.78 -3.66 -37.82
C ARG A 112 56.51 -4.45 -38.11
N GLN A 113 56.61 -5.56 -38.86
CA GLN A 113 55.46 -6.39 -39.20
C GLN A 113 54.95 -7.16 -37.96
N SER A 114 55.86 -7.65 -37.12
CA SER A 114 55.53 -8.35 -35.87
C SER A 114 54.94 -7.39 -34.81
N LEU A 115 55.50 -6.18 -34.67
CA LEU A 115 54.95 -5.14 -33.79
C LEU A 115 53.57 -4.64 -34.24
N ARG A 116 53.32 -4.53 -35.56
CA ARG A 116 52.00 -4.13 -36.10
C ARG A 116 50.92 -5.20 -35.89
N ASN A 117 51.27 -6.48 -35.98
CA ASN A 117 50.35 -7.58 -35.70
C ASN A 117 50.06 -7.70 -34.20
N LEU A 118 51.04 -7.46 -33.33
CA LEU A 118 50.84 -7.39 -31.88
C LEU A 118 49.95 -6.20 -31.45
N LEU A 119 50.17 -5.02 -32.04
CA LEU A 119 49.34 -3.83 -31.76
C LEU A 119 47.90 -3.98 -32.26
N SER A 120 47.69 -4.60 -33.43
CA SER A 120 46.34 -4.85 -33.96
C SER A 120 45.59 -5.93 -33.17
N LEU A 121 46.26 -6.99 -32.70
CA LEU A 121 45.69 -7.97 -31.76
C LEU A 121 45.31 -7.32 -30.41
N GLY A 122 46.17 -6.44 -29.89
CA GLY A 122 45.88 -5.69 -28.66
C GLY A 122 44.68 -4.74 -28.82
N LEU A 123 44.58 -4.02 -29.94
CA LEU A 123 43.47 -3.12 -30.23
C LEU A 123 42.15 -3.89 -30.39
N VAL A 124 42.17 -5.00 -31.13
CA VAL A 124 40.99 -5.87 -31.28
C VAL A 124 40.56 -6.44 -29.92
N GLY A 125 41.52 -6.89 -29.10
CA GLY A 125 41.23 -7.34 -27.73
C GLY A 125 40.59 -6.26 -26.86
N LEU A 126 41.06 -5.01 -26.96
CA LEU A 126 40.51 -3.87 -26.22
C LEU A 126 39.11 -3.48 -26.70
N VAL A 127 38.86 -3.53 -28.01
CA VAL A 127 37.53 -3.30 -28.59
C VAL A 127 36.56 -4.40 -28.17
N VAL A 128 36.99 -5.67 -28.18
CA VAL A 128 36.18 -6.80 -27.71
C VAL A 128 35.90 -6.70 -26.21
N LEU A 129 36.88 -6.35 -25.38
CA LEU A 129 36.67 -6.09 -23.95
C LEU A 129 35.72 -4.90 -23.72
N GLY A 130 35.84 -3.83 -24.51
CA GLY A 130 34.92 -2.70 -24.47
C GLY A 130 33.49 -3.11 -24.88
N ALA A 131 33.35 -3.94 -25.90
CA ALA A 131 32.06 -4.47 -26.34
C ALA A 131 31.44 -5.41 -25.30
N ILE A 132 32.23 -6.32 -24.69
CA ILE A 132 31.78 -7.19 -23.60
C ILE A 132 31.38 -6.35 -22.39
N GLY A 133 32.17 -5.34 -22.02
CA GLY A 133 31.86 -4.42 -20.93
C GLY A 133 30.59 -3.61 -21.18
N PHE A 134 30.40 -3.13 -22.42
CA PHE A 134 29.18 -2.43 -22.84
C PHE A 134 27.95 -3.36 -22.78
N LEU A 135 28.05 -4.56 -23.34
CA LEU A 135 26.99 -5.57 -23.30
C LEU A 135 26.67 -6.00 -21.87
N ALA A 136 27.68 -6.17 -21.01
CA ALA A 136 27.50 -6.47 -19.59
C ALA A 136 26.83 -5.32 -18.84
N ALA A 137 27.24 -4.07 -19.08
CA ALA A 137 26.61 -2.89 -18.49
C ALA A 137 25.15 -2.73 -18.96
N GLN A 138 24.90 -3.01 -20.23
CA GLN A 138 23.57 -2.98 -20.82
C GLN A 138 22.69 -4.09 -20.22
N ALA A 139 23.22 -5.31 -20.07
CA ALA A 139 22.53 -6.43 -19.40
C ALA A 139 22.21 -6.13 -17.93
N ILE A 140 23.13 -5.53 -17.17
CA ILE A 140 22.90 -5.16 -15.75
C ILE A 140 21.83 -4.07 -15.63
N ARG A 141 21.81 -3.08 -16.54
CA ARG A 141 20.74 -2.07 -16.60
C ARG A 141 19.37 -2.67 -16.91
N PHE A 142 19.32 -3.74 -17.70
CA PHE A 142 18.07 -4.46 -18.01
C PHE A 142 17.63 -5.45 -16.92
N ALA A 143 18.55 -5.92 -16.07
CA ALA A 143 18.29 -6.96 -15.08
C ALA A 143 18.14 -6.43 -13.63
N SER A 144 18.24 -5.12 -13.41
CA SER A 144 18.10 -4.54 -12.06
C SER A 144 16.61 -4.47 -11.69
N PRO A 145 16.13 -5.19 -10.67
CA PRO A 145 14.71 -5.18 -10.32
C PRO A 145 14.29 -3.77 -9.87
N PRO A 146 13.10 -3.29 -10.28
CA PRO A 146 12.61 -2.03 -9.76
C PRO A 146 12.40 -2.13 -8.24
N VAL A 147 12.96 -1.18 -7.50
CA VAL A 147 12.69 -1.03 -6.07
C VAL A 147 11.33 -0.38 -5.87
N ILE A 148 10.56 -0.92 -4.93
CA ILE A 148 9.26 -0.41 -4.51
C ILE A 148 9.23 -0.31 -2.99
N SER A 149 8.63 0.77 -2.48
CA SER A 149 8.33 0.91 -1.06
C SER A 149 6.90 1.40 -0.88
N VAL A 150 6.21 0.89 0.11
CA VAL A 150 4.84 1.29 0.46
C VAL A 150 4.92 2.18 1.69
N THR A 151 4.55 3.45 1.54
CA THR A 151 4.62 4.47 2.59
C THR A 151 3.31 4.58 3.38
N SER A 152 2.18 4.27 2.75
CA SER A 152 0.87 4.26 3.41
C SER A 152 0.00 3.10 2.92
N PRO A 153 -0.58 2.30 3.84
CA PRO A 153 -0.28 2.29 5.27
C PRO A 153 1.16 1.78 5.54
N ALA A 154 1.80 2.33 6.57
CA ALA A 154 3.12 1.88 7.01
C ALA A 154 3.06 0.49 7.67
N GLU A 155 1.96 0.20 8.37
CA GLU A 155 1.70 -1.10 8.98
C GLU A 155 1.37 -2.16 7.93
N GLU A 156 1.78 -3.39 8.17
CA GLU A 156 1.46 -4.53 7.32
C GLU A 156 -0.02 -4.94 7.45
N VAL A 157 -0.59 -4.78 8.65
CA VAL A 157 -1.99 -5.09 8.96
C VAL A 157 -2.68 -3.85 9.48
N LEU A 158 -3.69 -3.35 8.76
CA LEU A 158 -4.50 -2.19 9.15
C LEU A 158 -5.95 -2.60 9.43
N SER A 159 -6.48 -2.24 10.59
CA SER A 159 -7.91 -2.46 10.92
C SER A 159 -8.75 -1.24 10.54
N LEU A 160 -9.86 -1.49 9.85
CA LEU A 160 -10.76 -0.46 9.30
C LEU A 160 -12.20 -0.64 9.82
N VAL A 161 -12.93 0.45 9.87
CA VAL A 161 -14.35 0.46 10.31
C VAL A 161 -15.23 -0.23 9.27
N ALA A 162 -16.30 -0.88 9.74
CA ALA A 162 -17.30 -1.51 8.89
C ALA A 162 -17.85 -0.53 7.83
N GLY A 163 -18.07 -1.03 6.61
CA GLY A 163 -18.60 -0.23 5.51
C GLY A 163 -17.58 0.63 4.77
N THR A 164 -16.27 0.50 5.07
CA THR A 164 -15.21 1.17 4.31
C THR A 164 -15.07 0.49 2.93
N PRO A 165 -15.44 1.15 1.81
CA PRO A 165 -15.55 0.48 0.51
C PRO A 165 -14.20 0.38 -0.23
N SER A 166 -13.23 1.20 0.16
CA SER A 166 -11.94 1.33 -0.48
C SER A 166 -10.93 2.01 0.46
N THR A 167 -9.66 1.89 0.14
CA THR A 167 -8.59 2.62 0.83
C THR A 167 -7.51 3.04 -0.16
N VAL A 168 -6.76 4.09 0.18
CA VAL A 168 -5.68 4.59 -0.66
C VAL A 168 -4.36 4.01 -0.20
N VAL A 169 -3.68 3.34 -1.12
CA VAL A 169 -2.31 2.84 -0.94
C VAL A 169 -1.35 3.80 -1.62
N ARG A 170 -0.26 4.15 -0.93
CA ARG A 170 0.76 5.06 -1.42
C ARG A 170 2.15 4.51 -1.21
N GLY A 171 3.07 4.93 -2.05
CA GLY A 171 4.45 4.51 -1.96
C GLY A 171 5.38 5.27 -2.89
N THR A 172 6.60 4.76 -2.97
CA THR A 172 7.60 5.21 -3.93
C THR A 172 8.13 4.05 -4.76
N ALA A 173 8.54 4.33 -5.99
CA ALA A 173 9.19 3.40 -6.90
C ALA A 173 10.07 4.19 -7.89
N GLY A 174 10.78 3.50 -8.79
CA GLY A 174 11.47 4.18 -9.89
C GLY A 174 10.50 5.01 -10.74
N ALA A 175 10.93 6.18 -11.22
CA ALA A 175 10.08 7.05 -12.02
C ALA A 175 9.53 6.32 -13.28
N GLY A 176 8.22 6.43 -13.53
CA GLY A 176 7.55 5.74 -14.64
C GLY A 176 7.33 4.24 -14.46
N THR A 177 7.75 3.65 -13.33
CA THR A 177 7.55 2.22 -13.04
C THR A 177 6.07 1.91 -12.90
N GLN A 178 5.63 0.79 -13.48
CA GLN A 178 4.25 0.32 -13.31
C GLN A 178 4.11 -0.38 -11.96
N ILE A 179 3.10 -0.02 -11.19
CA ILE A 179 2.77 -0.64 -9.91
C ILE A 179 1.59 -1.56 -10.13
N LEU A 180 1.74 -2.81 -9.71
CA LEU A 180 0.72 -3.84 -9.77
C LEU A 180 0.29 -4.19 -8.34
N ILE A 181 -1.01 -4.16 -8.09
CA ILE A 181 -1.58 -4.53 -6.81
C ILE A 181 -2.57 -5.66 -7.07
N GLN A 182 -2.26 -6.84 -6.57
CA GLN A 182 -3.06 -8.04 -6.75
C GLN A 182 -3.68 -8.48 -5.42
N ASN A 183 -4.96 -8.81 -5.44
CA ASN A 183 -5.60 -9.44 -4.30
C ASN A 183 -5.36 -10.96 -4.31
N ALA A 184 -5.64 -11.62 -3.18
CA ALA A 184 -5.51 -13.08 -3.06
C ALA A 184 -6.42 -13.90 -4.01
N VAL A 185 -7.44 -13.27 -4.60
CA VAL A 185 -8.41 -13.90 -5.51
C VAL A 185 -7.98 -13.77 -6.98
N GLY A 186 -6.96 -12.96 -7.27
CA GLY A 186 -6.41 -12.73 -8.60
C GLY A 186 -6.88 -11.44 -9.29
N ASP A 187 -7.75 -10.64 -8.66
CA ASP A 187 -8.07 -9.31 -9.20
C ASP A 187 -6.86 -8.40 -9.04
N SER A 188 -6.65 -7.53 -10.03
CA SER A 188 -5.51 -6.63 -10.06
C SER A 188 -5.90 -5.21 -10.43
N VAL A 189 -5.26 -4.25 -9.76
CA VAL A 189 -5.31 -2.84 -10.14
C VAL A 189 -3.89 -2.36 -10.41
N THR A 190 -3.71 -1.47 -11.39
CA THR A 190 -2.40 -0.94 -11.76
C THR A 190 -2.36 0.58 -11.73
N THR A 191 -1.24 1.15 -11.29
CA THR A 191 -0.93 2.58 -11.42
C THR A 191 0.50 2.74 -11.93
N GLN A 192 0.96 3.98 -12.15
CA GLN A 192 2.35 4.27 -12.49
C GLN A 192 2.92 5.29 -11.53
N ALA A 193 4.20 5.15 -11.19
CA ALA A 193 4.92 6.15 -10.43
C ALA A 193 5.20 7.38 -11.31
N ASP A 194 4.99 8.56 -10.75
CA ASP A 194 5.22 9.83 -11.45
C ASP A 194 6.72 10.11 -11.68
N ALA A 195 7.02 11.27 -12.26
CA ALA A 195 8.40 11.69 -12.53
C ALA A 195 9.27 11.84 -11.25
N SER A 196 8.64 12.01 -10.09
CA SER A 196 9.30 12.06 -8.78
C SER A 196 9.42 10.69 -8.10
N GLY A 197 8.86 9.64 -8.73
CA GLY A 197 8.85 8.29 -8.20
C GLY A 197 7.74 8.03 -7.18
N VAL A 198 6.77 8.93 -7.04
CA VAL A 198 5.64 8.77 -6.10
C VAL A 198 4.46 8.13 -6.82
N TRP A 199 3.77 7.22 -6.14
CA TRP A 199 2.54 6.59 -6.65
C TRP A 199 1.45 6.55 -5.58
N SER A 200 0.21 6.58 -6.04
CA SER A 200 -0.99 6.48 -5.21
C SER A 200 -2.10 5.82 -6.02
N ILE A 201 -2.86 4.96 -5.38
CA ILE A 201 -4.00 4.29 -6.00
C ILE A 201 -5.02 3.87 -4.94
N GLU A 202 -6.28 3.93 -5.31
CA GLU A 202 -7.39 3.47 -4.49
C GLU A 202 -7.65 1.99 -4.78
N VAL A 203 -7.69 1.17 -3.73
CA VAL A 203 -7.99 -0.26 -3.82
C VAL A 203 -9.36 -0.55 -3.21
N PRO A 204 -10.22 -1.33 -3.89
CA PRO A 204 -11.53 -1.68 -3.36
C PRO A 204 -11.37 -2.66 -2.20
N LEU A 205 -12.24 -2.54 -1.19
CA LEU A 205 -12.26 -3.39 -0.01
C LEU A 205 -13.61 -4.08 0.14
N SER A 206 -13.56 -5.31 0.64
CA SER A 206 -14.72 -6.08 1.09
C SER A 206 -14.72 -6.16 2.62
N GLY A 207 -15.87 -6.53 3.20
CA GLY A 207 -15.94 -6.84 4.63
C GLY A 207 -15.02 -8.02 4.98
N GLY A 208 -14.34 -7.93 6.13
CA GLY A 208 -13.39 -8.94 6.60
C GLY A 208 -11.94 -8.67 6.16
N ARG A 209 -11.17 -9.75 5.99
CA ARG A 209 -9.75 -9.69 5.63
C ARG A 209 -9.57 -9.48 4.13
N ASN A 210 -8.88 -8.42 3.75
CA ASN A 210 -8.45 -8.13 2.38
C ASN A 210 -6.94 -8.17 2.34
N GLU A 211 -6.36 -8.96 1.44
CA GLU A 211 -4.91 -9.14 1.33
C GLU A 211 -4.47 -8.73 -0.08
N PHE A 212 -3.50 -7.82 -0.14
CA PHE A 212 -2.94 -7.29 -1.38
C PHE A 212 -1.42 -7.48 -1.41
N ASP A 213 -0.94 -8.06 -2.50
CA ASP A 213 0.48 -8.11 -2.84
C ASP A 213 0.78 -6.97 -3.81
N ILE A 214 1.74 -6.12 -3.43
CA ILE A 214 2.11 -4.91 -4.15
C ILE A 214 3.49 -5.11 -4.75
N SER A 215 3.58 -5.10 -6.07
CA SER A 215 4.82 -5.24 -6.82
C SER A 215 5.00 -4.08 -7.80
N ALA A 216 6.24 -3.84 -8.18
CA ALA A 216 6.57 -2.97 -9.30
C ALA A 216 6.90 -3.82 -10.53
N ALA A 217 6.71 -3.29 -11.73
CA ALA A 217 7.16 -3.87 -12.98
C ALA A 217 7.75 -2.76 -13.84
N ASP A 218 8.94 -3.01 -14.37
CA ASP A 218 9.58 -2.11 -15.31
C ASP A 218 8.77 -2.11 -16.64
N PRO A 219 8.28 -0.96 -17.13
CA PRO A 219 7.40 -0.90 -18.29
C PRO A 219 8.10 -1.25 -19.61
N ALA A 220 9.43 -1.17 -19.68
CA ALA A 220 10.19 -1.47 -20.89
C ALA A 220 10.56 -2.96 -20.99
N THR A 221 10.80 -3.61 -19.86
CA THR A 221 11.27 -5.01 -19.81
C THR A 221 10.23 -6.00 -19.30
N GLY A 222 9.19 -5.53 -18.61
CA GLY A 222 8.23 -6.37 -17.88
C GLY A 222 8.83 -7.03 -16.63
N THR A 223 10.05 -6.68 -16.23
CA THR A 223 10.72 -7.28 -15.08
C THR A 223 10.02 -6.82 -13.80
N ALA A 224 9.50 -7.78 -13.04
CA ALA A 224 8.90 -7.50 -11.75
C ALA A 224 9.99 -7.11 -10.71
N SER A 225 9.59 -6.32 -9.72
CA SER A 225 10.31 -6.19 -8.46
C SER A 225 10.52 -7.57 -7.83
N GLY A 226 11.44 -7.67 -6.87
CA GLY A 226 11.63 -8.90 -6.08
C GLY A 226 10.40 -9.24 -5.23
N ASP A 227 10.60 -9.47 -3.93
CA ASP A 227 9.49 -9.85 -3.06
C ASP A 227 8.40 -8.77 -3.03
N PRO A 228 7.12 -9.12 -3.29
CA PRO A 228 6.03 -8.16 -3.23
C PRO A 228 5.83 -7.66 -1.80
N SER A 229 5.53 -6.38 -1.67
CA SER A 229 5.13 -5.79 -0.39
C SER A 229 3.68 -6.15 -0.09
N ARG A 230 3.44 -6.97 0.94
CA ARG A 230 2.10 -7.36 1.36
C ARG A 230 1.44 -6.30 2.23
N ARG A 231 0.13 -6.10 2.04
CA ARG A 231 -0.73 -5.31 2.95
C ARG A 231 -2.03 -6.04 3.20
N VAL A 232 -2.42 -6.12 4.47
CA VAL A 232 -3.66 -6.75 4.93
C VAL A 232 -4.56 -5.69 5.54
N PHE A 233 -5.77 -5.53 5.00
CA PHE A 233 -6.79 -4.64 5.55
C PHE A 233 -7.91 -5.48 6.15
N ILE A 234 -8.13 -5.35 7.46
CA ILE A 234 -9.21 -6.01 8.17
C ILE A 234 -10.36 -5.01 8.32
N VAL A 235 -11.32 -5.07 7.41
CA VAL A 235 -12.56 -4.29 7.50
C VAL A 235 -13.49 -5.01 8.45
N ALA A 236 -13.91 -4.37 9.54
CA ALA A 236 -14.87 -4.97 10.46
C ALA A 236 -16.14 -5.40 9.70
N LEU A 237 -16.65 -6.60 9.98
CA LEU A 237 -17.95 -7.00 9.47
C LEU A 237 -19.05 -6.16 10.14
N PRO A 238 -20.11 -5.78 9.42
CA PRO A 238 -21.23 -5.09 10.04
C PRO A 238 -21.78 -5.97 11.17
N SER A 239 -21.73 -5.47 12.40
CA SER A 239 -22.36 -6.13 13.54
C SER A 239 -23.87 -6.09 13.32
N ASN A 240 -24.51 -7.26 13.31
CA ASN A 240 -25.97 -7.35 13.21
C ASN A 240 -26.66 -6.99 14.54
N ASP A 241 -25.88 -6.74 15.59
CA ASP A 241 -26.40 -6.27 16.87
C ASP A 241 -26.80 -4.80 16.75
N ALA A 242 -28.02 -4.52 17.17
CA ALA A 242 -28.52 -3.15 17.28
C ALA A 242 -27.73 -2.42 18.38
N PRO A 243 -27.39 -1.13 18.21
CA PRO A 243 -26.65 -0.39 19.22
C PRO A 243 -27.39 -0.35 20.56
N THR A 244 -26.69 -0.36 21.69
CA THR A 244 -27.37 -0.17 22.98
C THR A 244 -28.02 1.22 23.03
N LEU A 245 -29.25 1.30 23.52
CA LEU A 245 -30.01 2.54 23.65
C LEU A 245 -30.79 2.54 24.97
N ASP A 246 -30.10 2.89 26.04
CA ASP A 246 -30.64 2.84 27.39
C ASP A 246 -31.19 4.21 27.80
N VAL A 247 -32.50 4.39 27.58
CA VAL A 247 -33.19 5.67 27.83
C VAL A 247 -33.64 5.77 29.29
N LEU A 248 -32.95 6.62 30.06
CA LEU A 248 -33.29 6.96 31.45
C LEU A 248 -34.37 8.05 31.52
N SER A 249 -34.27 9.08 30.67
CA SER A 249 -35.25 10.16 30.52
C SER A 249 -35.41 10.54 29.04
N PRO A 250 -36.63 10.76 28.54
CA PRO A 250 -37.89 10.75 29.27
C PRO A 250 -38.35 9.34 29.63
N THR A 251 -38.96 9.20 30.80
CA THR A 251 -39.68 7.98 31.18
C THR A 251 -40.98 7.89 30.38
N ALA A 252 -41.52 6.67 30.24
CA ALA A 252 -42.81 6.49 29.57
C ALA A 252 -43.92 7.22 30.35
N GLY A 253 -44.69 8.07 29.67
CA GLY A 253 -45.74 8.88 30.28
C GLY A 253 -45.23 10.11 31.05
N LEU A 254 -43.97 10.53 30.84
CA LEU A 254 -43.43 11.72 31.50
C LEU A 254 -44.34 12.94 31.24
N ARG A 255 -44.70 13.64 32.32
CA ARG A 255 -45.43 14.90 32.27
C ARG A 255 -44.54 16.04 32.72
N VAL A 256 -44.33 17.03 31.86
CA VAL A 256 -43.53 18.22 32.17
C VAL A 256 -44.43 19.44 32.22
N SER A 257 -44.35 20.22 33.29
CA SER A 257 -45.12 21.44 33.50
C SER A 257 -44.24 22.67 33.26
N GLY A 258 -44.33 23.29 32.09
CA GLY A 258 -43.67 24.59 31.82
C GLY A 258 -42.16 24.57 31.65
N GLY A 259 -41.59 23.53 31.04
CA GLY A 259 -40.14 23.41 30.82
C GLY A 259 -39.77 22.44 29.71
N PRO A 260 -38.47 22.33 29.37
CA PRO A 260 -37.99 21.34 28.40
C PRO A 260 -38.19 19.91 28.91
N ILE A 261 -38.27 18.98 27.97
CA ILE A 261 -38.22 17.54 28.25
C ILE A 261 -36.75 17.16 28.41
N PRO A 262 -36.32 16.70 29.60
CA PRO A 262 -34.94 16.27 29.80
C PRO A 262 -34.67 14.97 29.04
N ILE A 263 -33.60 14.97 28.24
CA ILE A 263 -33.07 13.80 27.56
C ILE A 263 -31.85 13.31 28.35
N SER A 264 -31.91 12.06 28.81
CA SER A 264 -30.77 11.39 29.45
C SER A 264 -30.77 9.92 29.05
N LEU A 265 -29.72 9.49 28.37
CA LEU A 265 -29.57 8.11 27.91
C LEU A 265 -28.11 7.73 27.73
N THR A 266 -27.85 6.43 27.57
CA THR A 266 -26.52 5.90 27.21
C THR A 266 -26.62 5.11 25.92
N THR A 267 -25.65 5.31 25.02
CA THR A 267 -25.56 4.65 23.71
C THR A 267 -24.11 4.55 23.24
N LEU A 268 -23.89 4.31 21.94
CA LEU A 268 -22.57 4.28 21.33
C LEU A 268 -21.81 5.61 21.53
N PRO A 269 -20.50 5.57 21.85
CA PRO A 269 -19.65 6.76 21.91
C PRO A 269 -19.71 7.60 20.64
N ASN A 270 -19.84 8.92 20.79
CA ASN A 270 -19.88 9.88 19.67
C ASN A 270 -21.00 9.66 18.64
N ALA A 271 -21.99 8.81 18.92
CA ALA A 271 -23.09 8.56 18.00
C ALA A 271 -24.08 9.73 17.96
N GLU A 272 -24.70 9.91 16.80
CA GLU A 272 -25.81 10.85 16.64
C GLU A 272 -27.13 10.17 17.06
N LEU A 273 -27.79 10.77 18.03
CA LEU A 273 -29.14 10.45 18.44
C LEU A 273 -30.11 11.32 17.63
N LEU A 274 -30.98 10.68 16.84
CA LEU A 274 -32.10 11.33 16.18
C LEU A 274 -33.34 11.23 17.07
N ILE A 275 -34.04 12.35 17.25
CA ILE A 275 -35.29 12.43 18.00
C ILE A 275 -36.36 12.96 17.07
N VAL A 276 -37.38 12.15 16.81
CA VAL A 276 -38.58 12.53 16.05
C VAL A 276 -39.75 12.65 17.01
N ALA A 277 -40.27 13.86 17.19
CA ALA A 277 -41.42 14.13 18.02
C ALA A 277 -42.66 14.33 17.15
N THR A 278 -43.69 13.50 17.34
CA THR A 278 -44.97 13.61 16.63
C THR A 278 -46.08 14.00 17.60
N SER A 279 -46.76 15.10 17.33
CA SER A 279 -47.89 15.55 18.16
C SER A 279 -49.14 14.71 17.88
N GLY A 280 -50.08 14.69 18.83
CA GLY A 280 -51.40 14.07 18.60
C GLY A 280 -52.18 14.66 17.42
N GLY A 281 -51.84 15.87 16.96
CA GLY A 281 -52.42 16.53 15.79
C GLY A 281 -51.68 16.26 14.47
N GLY A 282 -50.62 15.44 14.48
CA GLY A 282 -49.83 15.08 13.30
C GLY A 282 -48.69 16.06 12.96
N GLU A 283 -48.40 17.04 13.82
CA GLU A 283 -47.21 17.88 13.68
C GLU A 283 -45.96 17.05 13.97
N VAL A 284 -44.89 17.22 13.17
CA VAL A 284 -43.62 16.50 13.36
C VAL A 284 -42.50 17.50 13.57
N MET A 285 -41.73 17.30 14.64
CA MET A 285 -40.53 18.06 14.97
C MET A 285 -39.34 17.12 15.09
N ASN A 286 -38.22 17.49 14.45
CA ASN A 286 -36.98 16.72 14.49
C ASN A 286 -35.93 17.46 15.31
N SER A 287 -35.17 16.71 16.09
CA SER A 287 -34.02 17.20 16.86
C SER A 287 -32.92 16.14 16.83
N SER A 288 -31.66 16.54 16.96
CA SER A 288 -30.56 15.59 17.16
C SER A 288 -29.64 16.04 18.29
N LEU A 289 -29.03 15.05 18.95
CA LEU A 289 -28.01 15.23 19.99
C LEU A 289 -26.85 14.29 19.69
N THR A 290 -25.64 14.68 20.10
CA THR A 290 -24.46 13.83 19.94
C THR A 290 -24.06 13.24 21.28
N ALA A 291 -23.81 11.93 21.30
CA ALA A 291 -23.28 11.25 22.48
C ALA A 291 -21.85 11.72 22.76
N GLN A 292 -21.52 11.82 24.04
CA GLN A 292 -20.16 12.11 24.49
C GLN A 292 -19.24 10.91 24.21
N PRO A 293 -17.91 11.08 24.35
CA PRO A 293 -16.97 9.97 24.21
C PRO A 293 -17.19 8.81 25.18
N ASP A 294 -17.89 9.03 26.31
CA ASP A 294 -18.30 7.99 27.26
C ASP A 294 -19.65 7.35 26.92
N GLY A 295 -20.26 7.71 25.78
CA GLY A 295 -21.55 7.18 25.31
C GLY A 295 -22.77 7.84 25.94
N LYS A 296 -22.61 8.77 26.89
CA LYS A 296 -23.75 9.46 27.50
C LYS A 296 -24.29 10.56 26.61
N VAL A 297 -25.60 10.70 26.61
CA VAL A 297 -26.31 11.84 26.04
C VAL A 297 -27.07 12.53 27.16
N GLN A 298 -26.88 13.85 27.28
CA GLN A 298 -27.65 14.73 28.16
C GLN A 298 -28.02 15.98 27.39
N GLY A 299 -29.27 16.42 27.51
CA GLY A 299 -29.76 17.62 26.85
C GLY A 299 -31.23 17.87 27.14
N ASP A 300 -31.74 18.94 26.55
CA ASP A 300 -33.12 19.39 26.74
C ASP A 300 -33.82 19.46 25.39
N LEU A 301 -35.01 18.86 25.30
CA LEU A 301 -35.89 18.93 24.14
C LEU A 301 -37.04 19.91 24.41
N LEU A 302 -37.08 21.01 23.65
CA LEU A 302 -38.16 21.99 23.75
C LEU A 302 -39.28 21.62 22.78
N LEU A 303 -40.45 21.27 23.33
CA LEU A 303 -41.67 21.05 22.56
C LEU A 303 -42.78 22.01 23.01
N PRO A 304 -43.68 22.44 22.11
CA PRO A 304 -44.92 23.10 22.49
C PRO A 304 -45.77 22.25 23.44
N ALA A 305 -46.68 22.89 24.15
CA ALA A 305 -47.63 22.17 24.99
C ALA A 305 -48.51 21.22 24.17
N GLY A 306 -48.74 20.03 24.72
CA GLY A 306 -49.48 18.97 24.06
C GLY A 306 -48.95 17.58 24.40
N ALA A 307 -49.66 16.56 23.92
CA ALA A 307 -49.21 15.17 23.95
C ALA A 307 -48.32 14.90 22.73
N TRP A 308 -47.16 14.29 23.00
CA TRP A 308 -46.13 14.00 22.00
C TRP A 308 -45.69 12.55 22.10
N ARG A 309 -45.54 11.91 20.94
CA ARG A 309 -44.83 10.65 20.79
C ARG A 309 -43.42 10.92 20.31
N LEU A 310 -42.44 10.60 21.14
CA LEU A 310 -41.02 10.73 20.83
C LEU A 310 -40.48 9.39 20.34
N THR A 311 -39.83 9.40 19.18
CA THR A 311 -39.09 8.26 18.64
C THR A 311 -37.61 8.59 18.70
N LEU A 312 -36.89 7.92 19.59
CA LEU A 312 -35.45 8.09 19.79
C LEU A 312 -34.72 6.99 19.01
N GLN A 313 -33.84 7.38 18.09
CA GLN A 313 -33.14 6.45 17.20
C GLN A 313 -31.63 6.68 17.23
N VAL A 314 -30.87 5.59 17.28
CA VAL A 314 -29.42 5.60 17.06
C VAL A 314 -29.10 4.56 16.00
N ARG A 315 -28.24 4.94 15.04
CA ARG A 315 -27.76 4.06 13.98
C ARG A 315 -26.29 3.71 14.21
N SER A 316 -25.94 2.44 14.10
CA SER A 316 -24.54 2.00 14.12
C SER A 316 -23.84 2.31 12.79
N PRO A 317 -22.50 2.37 12.75
CA PRO A 317 -21.75 2.45 11.49
C PRO A 317 -22.07 1.30 10.53
N GLY A 318 -22.44 0.13 11.05
CA GLY A 318 -22.88 -1.04 10.28
C GLY A 318 -24.32 -0.94 9.72
N GLY A 319 -25.03 0.15 10.01
CA GLY A 319 -26.36 0.44 9.48
C GLY A 319 -27.54 -0.07 10.33
N THR A 320 -27.29 -0.86 11.38
CA THR A 320 -28.33 -1.31 12.32
C THR A 320 -28.88 -0.14 13.14
N VAL A 321 -30.18 -0.17 13.45
CA VAL A 321 -30.87 0.92 14.17
C VAL A 321 -31.46 0.37 15.46
N SER A 322 -31.27 1.09 16.55
CA SER A 322 -32.05 0.92 17.78
C SER A 322 -33.03 2.06 17.92
N GLU A 323 -34.24 1.71 18.34
CA GLU A 323 -35.35 2.63 18.50
C GLU A 323 -36.00 2.45 19.87
N VAL A 324 -36.29 3.56 20.55
CA VAL A 324 -37.11 3.60 21.76
C VAL A 324 -38.18 4.67 21.60
N VAL A 325 -39.42 4.30 21.86
CA VAL A 325 -40.57 5.21 21.82
C VAL A 325 -40.97 5.65 23.23
N ARG A 326 -41.23 6.95 23.39
CA ARG A 326 -41.71 7.57 24.63
C ARG A 326 -42.89 8.48 24.35
N ASP A 327 -44.04 8.15 24.92
CA ASP A 327 -45.17 9.06 24.98
C ASP A 327 -44.96 10.01 26.17
N VAL A 328 -45.01 11.32 25.91
CA VAL A 328 -44.81 12.38 26.90
C VAL A 328 -45.89 13.44 26.77
N GLU A 329 -46.12 14.20 27.83
CA GLU A 329 -47.08 15.31 27.84
C GLU A 329 -46.39 16.57 28.34
N VAL A 330 -46.32 17.59 27.48
CA VAL A 330 -45.92 18.93 27.90
C VAL A 330 -47.18 19.64 28.32
N VAL A 331 -47.42 19.68 29.62
CA VAL A 331 -48.50 20.43 30.22
C VAL A 331 -48.13 21.90 30.14
N PHE A 332 -49.01 22.68 29.53
CA PHE A 332 -48.85 24.12 29.49
C PHE A 332 -48.92 24.69 30.92
N ALA A 333 -47.84 25.30 31.40
CA ALA A 333 -47.80 25.91 32.72
C ALA A 333 -47.73 27.43 32.59
N GLY A 334 -48.88 28.04 32.27
CA GLY A 334 -49.01 29.49 32.27
C GLY A 334 -48.26 30.22 31.16
N VAL A 335 -48.53 31.51 31.06
CA VAL A 335 -47.97 32.39 30.06
C VAL A 335 -46.95 33.32 30.69
N THR A 336 -45.71 33.28 30.22
CA THR A 336 -44.66 34.21 30.60
C THR A 336 -44.46 35.21 29.47
N VAL A 337 -44.66 36.49 29.78
CA VAL A 337 -44.42 37.58 28.83
C VAL A 337 -43.30 38.45 29.36
N THR A 338 -42.27 38.62 28.55
CA THR A 338 -41.16 39.55 28.83
C THR A 338 -41.24 40.72 27.86
N LEU A 339 -41.30 41.93 28.40
CA LEU A 339 -41.28 43.19 27.68
C LEU A 339 -39.95 43.88 27.94
N THR A 340 -39.25 44.32 26.90
CA THR A 340 -38.03 45.12 27.01
C THR A 340 -38.21 46.40 26.22
N GLY A 341 -38.09 47.57 26.87
CA GLY A 341 -38.24 48.85 26.19
C GLY A 341 -37.13 49.09 25.16
N SER A 342 -37.48 49.70 24.03
CA SER A 342 -36.56 50.10 22.96
C SER A 342 -36.42 51.64 22.89
N ASP A 343 -35.69 52.15 21.89
CA ASP A 343 -35.35 53.58 21.74
C ASP A 343 -36.56 54.55 21.77
N GLY A 344 -37.77 54.07 21.46
CA GLY A 344 -38.97 54.89 21.47
C GLY A 344 -39.62 55.13 22.84
N ALA A 345 -39.26 54.33 23.86
CA ALA A 345 -40.02 54.11 25.10
C ALA A 345 -41.51 53.79 24.85
N THR A 346 -42.16 53.10 25.77
CA THR A 346 -43.59 52.83 25.60
C THR A 346 -44.34 52.76 26.91
N TRP A 347 -45.48 53.43 26.97
CA TRP A 347 -46.41 53.22 28.07
C TRP A 347 -47.03 51.84 27.95
N VAL A 348 -47.01 51.08 29.05
CA VAL A 348 -47.61 49.76 29.15
C VAL A 348 -48.51 49.65 30.36
N ARG A 349 -49.63 48.97 30.19
CA ARG A 349 -50.46 48.49 31.29
C ARG A 349 -50.72 47.01 31.11
N ILE A 350 -50.53 46.25 32.18
CA ILE A 350 -50.54 44.79 32.13
C ILE A 350 -51.67 44.25 33.00
N TRP A 351 -52.36 43.23 32.50
CA TRP A 351 -53.28 42.39 33.25
C TRP A 351 -52.78 40.94 33.22
N ILE A 352 -52.82 40.30 34.37
CA ILE A 352 -52.47 38.90 34.57
C ILE A 352 -53.76 38.19 34.97
N ASP A 353 -54.25 37.29 34.12
CA ASP A 353 -55.49 36.54 34.34
C ASP A 353 -56.71 37.45 34.68
N GLY A 354 -56.80 38.59 34.00
CA GLY A 354 -57.88 39.57 34.18
C GLY A 354 -57.68 40.54 35.36
N VAL A 355 -56.66 40.35 36.20
CA VAL A 355 -56.31 41.26 37.30
C VAL A 355 -55.16 42.18 36.89
N VAL A 356 -55.24 43.46 37.24
CA VAL A 356 -54.17 44.43 36.92
C VAL A 356 -52.87 44.03 37.63
N ASP A 357 -51.76 43.98 36.88
CA ASP A 357 -50.43 43.72 37.41
C ASP A 357 -50.04 44.80 38.43
N PRO A 358 -49.75 44.44 39.70
CA PRO A 358 -49.44 45.39 40.75
C PRO A 358 -48.30 46.34 40.41
N GLY A 359 -47.30 45.89 39.65
CA GLY A 359 -46.16 46.75 39.32
C GLY A 359 -46.33 47.63 38.09
N THR A 360 -47.41 47.47 37.30
CA THR A 360 -47.86 48.53 36.39
C THR A 360 -48.98 49.39 36.98
N GLY A 361 -49.75 48.83 37.91
CA GLY A 361 -50.86 49.52 38.56
C GLY A 361 -51.99 49.90 37.59
N PRO A 362 -53.07 50.51 38.11
CA PRO A 362 -54.23 50.88 37.30
C PRO A 362 -53.94 52.00 36.30
N SER A 363 -52.86 52.75 36.47
CA SER A 363 -52.48 53.85 35.56
C SER A 363 -51.47 53.43 34.48
N GLY A 364 -50.95 52.20 34.55
CA GLY A 364 -49.82 51.78 33.72
C GLY A 364 -48.52 52.52 34.05
N ILE A 365 -47.44 52.13 33.38
CA ILE A 365 -46.11 52.72 33.55
C ILE A 365 -45.45 52.94 32.19
N THR A 366 -44.50 53.86 32.10
CA THR A 366 -43.63 53.97 30.93
C THR A 366 -42.44 53.03 31.05
N LEU A 367 -42.33 52.10 30.10
CA LEU A 367 -41.17 51.23 29.94
C LEU A 367 -40.09 52.01 29.17
N ALA A 368 -39.03 52.40 29.87
CA ALA A 368 -37.88 53.10 29.30
C ALA A 368 -37.00 52.15 28.46
N ASN A 369 -36.14 52.73 27.61
CA ASN A 369 -35.19 51.96 26.80
C ASN A 369 -34.30 51.07 27.70
N GLY A 370 -34.18 49.79 27.33
CA GLY A 370 -33.44 48.76 28.06
C GLY A 370 -34.13 48.25 29.33
N ALA A 371 -35.17 48.94 29.83
CA ALA A 371 -35.93 48.47 31.00
C ALA A 371 -36.71 47.21 30.63
N THR A 372 -36.59 46.17 31.44
CA THR A 372 -37.25 44.88 31.20
C THR A 372 -38.28 44.60 32.28
N ARG A 373 -39.45 44.09 31.88
CA ARG A 373 -40.50 43.63 32.77
C ARG A 373 -40.97 42.24 32.33
N THR A 374 -40.88 41.28 33.23
CA THR A 374 -41.38 39.91 33.01
C THR A 374 -42.56 39.65 33.91
N VAL A 375 -43.65 39.15 33.34
CA VAL A 375 -44.89 38.79 34.05
C VAL A 375 -45.28 37.36 33.71
N ARG A 376 -45.94 36.71 34.66
CA ARG A 376 -46.40 35.32 34.54
C ARG A 376 -47.88 35.23 34.90
N GLY A 377 -48.69 34.61 34.04
CA GLY A 377 -50.10 34.29 34.29
C GLY A 377 -50.38 32.81 34.08
N VAL A 378 -51.55 32.34 34.51
CA VAL A 378 -51.99 30.94 34.40
C VAL A 378 -52.72 30.68 33.08
N SER A 379 -53.58 31.61 32.66
CA SER A 379 -54.49 31.49 31.51
C SER A 379 -54.19 32.52 30.42
N MET A 380 -53.86 33.76 30.82
CA MET A 380 -53.52 34.83 29.89
C MET A 380 -52.76 35.98 30.57
N VAL A 381 -51.98 36.69 29.77
CA VAL A 381 -51.44 38.00 30.09
C VAL A 381 -51.90 38.95 29.00
N GLU A 382 -52.46 40.08 29.38
CA GLU A 382 -52.83 41.14 28.44
C GLU A 382 -51.93 42.34 28.66
N VAL A 383 -51.43 42.90 27.57
CA VAL A 383 -50.61 44.10 27.59
C VAL A 383 -51.22 45.12 26.66
N ARG A 384 -51.57 46.28 27.21
CA ARG A 384 -51.91 47.46 26.41
C ARG A 384 -50.67 48.32 26.26
N PHE A 385 -50.28 48.56 25.01
CA PHE A 385 -49.17 49.42 24.63
C PHE A 385 -49.70 50.78 24.20
N GLY A 386 -49.01 51.85 24.60
CA GLY A 386 -49.18 53.19 24.03
C GLY A 386 -48.49 53.30 22.67
N ASN A 387 -47.33 52.66 22.53
CA ASN A 387 -46.59 52.51 21.28
C ASN A 387 -45.98 51.09 21.20
N PRO A 388 -46.60 50.13 20.50
CA PRO A 388 -46.14 48.75 20.45
C PRO A 388 -44.69 48.58 19.96
N ARG A 389 -44.25 49.43 19.02
CA ARG A 389 -42.87 49.43 18.51
C ARG A 389 -41.82 49.92 19.51
N GLY A 390 -42.26 50.53 20.61
CA GLY A 390 -41.39 50.95 21.70
C GLY A 390 -41.00 49.82 22.66
N ALA A 391 -41.39 48.57 22.40
CA ALA A 391 -40.97 47.41 23.18
C ALA A 391 -40.71 46.17 22.32
N LEU A 392 -39.66 45.43 22.69
CA LEU A 392 -39.44 44.05 22.29
C LEU A 392 -40.24 43.12 23.21
N VAL A 393 -40.85 42.08 22.62
CA VAL A 393 -41.74 41.17 23.34
C VAL A 393 -41.31 39.73 23.14
N ALA A 394 -41.12 39.00 24.23
CA ALA A 394 -40.94 37.55 24.24
C ALA A 394 -42.11 36.86 24.93
N LEU A 395 -42.58 35.78 24.32
CA LEU A 395 -43.62 34.90 24.87
C LEU A 395 -43.00 33.53 25.16
N ASN A 396 -43.04 33.11 26.42
CA ASN A 396 -42.45 31.85 26.89
C ASN A 396 -41.01 31.64 26.39
N GLY A 397 -40.21 32.72 26.40
CA GLY A 397 -38.82 32.70 25.95
C GLY A 397 -38.61 32.90 24.44
N ARG A 398 -39.67 32.89 23.61
CA ARG A 398 -39.58 33.15 22.16
C ARG A 398 -39.85 34.62 21.83
N MET A 399 -38.88 35.29 21.21
CA MET A 399 -39.04 36.66 20.70
C MET A 399 -40.09 36.70 19.57
N LEU A 400 -41.03 37.65 19.64
CA LEU A 400 -42.18 37.74 18.73
C LEU A 400 -41.94 38.60 17.47
N GLY A 401 -40.71 39.09 17.27
CA GLY A 401 -40.35 40.01 16.18
C GLY A 401 -40.98 41.39 16.35
N GLU A 402 -40.71 42.30 15.41
CA GLU A 402 -41.37 43.61 15.39
C GLU A 402 -42.84 43.44 15.05
N ARG A 403 -43.71 43.76 16.01
CA ARG A 403 -45.17 43.67 15.85
C ARG A 403 -45.84 45.00 16.23
N GLY A 404 -46.98 45.27 15.60
CA GLY A 404 -47.80 46.46 15.82
C GLY A 404 -47.37 47.69 15.02
N THR A 405 -48.22 48.70 15.10
CA THR A 405 -48.10 49.95 14.34
C THR A 405 -47.43 51.03 15.19
N ALA A 406 -46.45 51.73 14.61
CA ALA A 406 -45.74 52.80 15.32
C ALA A 406 -46.71 53.91 15.77
N GLY A 407 -46.67 54.27 17.05
CA GLY A 407 -47.45 55.38 17.61
C GLY A 407 -48.96 55.16 17.74
N VAL A 408 -49.47 53.97 17.38
CA VAL A 408 -50.88 53.62 17.55
C VAL A 408 -51.02 52.70 18.76
N PRO A 409 -51.83 53.05 19.78
CA PRO A 409 -52.05 52.18 20.92
C PRO A 409 -52.72 50.86 20.51
N GLU A 410 -52.17 49.74 20.95
CA GLU A 410 -52.70 48.39 20.69
C GLU A 410 -52.76 47.58 21.99
N SER A 411 -53.73 46.68 22.10
CA SER A 411 -53.85 45.70 23.17
C SER A 411 -53.52 44.32 22.62
N TRP A 412 -52.56 43.62 23.23
CA TRP A 412 -52.21 42.25 22.87
C TRP A 412 -52.55 41.30 24.02
N SER A 413 -53.25 40.22 23.70
CA SER A 413 -53.58 39.13 24.63
C SER A 413 -52.70 37.93 24.30
N PHE A 414 -51.83 37.59 25.25
CA PHE A 414 -50.94 36.44 25.21
C PHE A 414 -51.61 35.32 25.98
N ARG A 415 -52.03 34.29 25.25
CA ARG A 415 -52.82 33.20 25.83
C ARG A 415 -51.96 32.01 26.19
N ALA A 416 -52.50 31.22 27.11
CA ALA A 416 -51.93 29.95 27.51
C ALA A 416 -51.86 28.89 26.39
N ASP A 417 -52.47 29.11 25.23
CA ASP A 417 -52.34 28.22 24.08
C ASP A 417 -51.23 28.68 23.11
N GLY A 418 -50.43 29.68 23.50
CA GLY A 418 -49.37 30.27 22.69
C GLY A 418 -49.88 31.25 21.61
N ARG A 419 -51.19 31.45 21.48
CA ARG A 419 -51.76 32.44 20.55
C ARG A 419 -51.57 33.85 21.10
N VAL A 420 -51.30 34.76 20.17
CA VAL A 420 -51.26 36.19 20.43
C VAL A 420 -52.36 36.84 19.62
N LEU A 421 -53.33 37.44 20.31
CA LEU A 421 -54.44 38.16 19.69
C LEU A 421 -54.19 39.66 19.86
N SER A 422 -54.27 40.43 18.78
CA SER A 422 -54.18 41.89 18.82
C SER A 422 -55.55 42.52 18.62
N SER A 423 -55.80 43.63 19.32
CA SER A 423 -57.02 44.43 19.21
C SER A 423 -56.69 45.90 19.43
N ASN A 424 -57.40 46.77 18.69
CA ASN A 424 -57.33 48.22 18.89
C ASN A 424 -58.36 48.71 19.92
N ARG A 425 -59.24 47.82 20.41
CA ARG A 425 -60.22 48.13 21.45
C ARG A 425 -59.68 47.83 22.85
N LYS A 426 -60.25 48.55 23.82
CA LYS A 426 -60.07 48.31 25.25
C LYS A 426 -61.01 47.20 25.69
#